data_AF-A0A1F5TN20-F1
#
_entry.id   AF-A0A1F5TN20-F1
#
_cell.length_a   1.000
_cell.length_b   1.000
_cell.length_c   1.000
_cell.angle_alpha   90.00
_cell.angle_beta   90.00
_cell.angle_gamma   90.00
#
_symmetry.space_group_name_H-M   'P 1'
#
loop_
_entity.id
_entity.type
_entity.pdbx_description
1 polymer ?
#
loop_
_entity_poly.entity_id
_entity_poly.type
_entity_poly.pdbx_seq_one_letter_code
_entity_poly.pdbx_strand_id
1 'polypeptide(L)'
;MKKNLIFSILAILVVFGVTMVVPQEVFAKKDLRAGSVIKGKGLSSLYYLGEDGKRYVFPNDKTYFSWFDDFSNVEEIELEDLYEYNLGGNARYKPGKLLIKITTDPKVYAVSADGILHWIKTEKLAKYFYGNNWNKMIDDIPDSFFTNYTIGDPIETEDDFNPDEEEEQVPTISHNRGLKVKEKIQNRIQNALEKRCKYLTNAVNRLQKRAAQWGFEVSSLGDDYISECAQEDTTVTDHKITICHKGQTLSVARAALSGHIKHGDYLGACTNNNNTDNQDDSDETIPVISDISANPQINSAIISWTTNEKADSAVEYAIENISGAGTTTKINDGIKTTSHSIELTGLTAETTYYYIIKSTDEAGNITTSGEYFFTTKTEADITAPEITDIIASTTPETATVTWTTNETATSKLIYSVEPLNTASSSIVNETESVSLTTSHSLSITGLSALTEYFFKVISVDAANNSTESAENSFTTTE
;
A
#
# COMPACT_ATOMS: atom_id res chain seq x y z
N MET A 1 -50.99 -12.19 -69.39
CA MET A 1 -52.35 -12.57 -68.94
C MET A 1 -52.22 -13.74 -67.96
N LYS A 2 -52.84 -13.64 -66.76
CA LYS A 2 -52.94 -14.61 -65.64
C LYS A 2 -51.66 -14.86 -64.83
N LYS A 3 -51.69 -15.10 -63.51
CA LYS A 3 -52.46 -14.64 -62.33
C LYS A 3 -51.75 -15.32 -61.14
N ASN A 4 -51.63 -14.61 -60.03
CA ASN A 4 -51.13 -14.97 -58.69
C ASN A 4 -51.16 -16.44 -58.24
N LEU A 5 -50.20 -16.85 -57.40
CA LEU A 5 -50.51 -17.43 -56.08
C LEU A 5 -49.33 -17.34 -55.09
N ILE A 6 -49.66 -16.94 -53.87
CA ILE A 6 -48.83 -16.78 -52.67
C ILE A 6 -48.73 -18.13 -51.94
N PHE A 7 -47.57 -18.47 -51.38
CA PHE A 7 -47.47 -19.36 -50.21
C PHE A 7 -46.35 -18.86 -49.28
N SER A 8 -46.77 -18.42 -48.09
CA SER A 8 -45.90 -18.05 -46.97
C SER A 8 -45.34 -19.31 -46.31
N ILE A 9 -44.02 -19.38 -46.09
CA ILE A 9 -43.38 -20.37 -45.22
C ILE A 9 -42.55 -19.59 -44.19
N LEU A 10 -42.95 -19.73 -42.93
CA LEU A 10 -42.29 -19.23 -41.74
C LEU A 10 -41.12 -20.17 -41.42
N ALA A 11 -39.87 -19.69 -41.51
CA ALA A 11 -38.67 -20.44 -41.14
C ALA A 11 -38.16 -19.97 -39.77
N ILE A 12 -38.20 -20.87 -38.78
CA ILE A 12 -37.60 -20.70 -37.46
C ILE A 12 -36.11 -20.98 -37.59
N LEU A 13 -35.28 -19.96 -37.34
CA LEU A 13 -33.81 -20.03 -37.35
C LEU A 13 -33.31 -20.20 -35.92
N VAL A 14 -32.83 -21.39 -35.58
CA VAL A 14 -32.14 -21.68 -34.32
C VAL A 14 -30.67 -21.29 -34.49
N VAL A 15 -30.22 -20.27 -33.75
CA VAL A 15 -28.81 -19.82 -33.73
C VAL A 15 -28.08 -20.62 -32.65
N PHE A 16 -27.22 -21.55 -33.07
CA PHE A 16 -26.19 -22.14 -32.21
C PHE A 16 -24.99 -21.20 -32.17
N GLY A 17 -24.81 -20.50 -31.04
CA GLY A 17 -23.60 -19.73 -30.78
C GLY A 17 -22.46 -20.66 -30.33
N VAL A 18 -21.42 -20.77 -31.16
CA VAL A 18 -20.14 -21.38 -30.76
C VAL A 18 -19.26 -20.24 -30.25
N THR A 19 -19.01 -20.20 -28.94
CA THR A 19 -18.02 -19.29 -28.35
C THR A 19 -16.63 -19.86 -28.54
N MET A 20 -15.83 -19.16 -29.35
CA MET A 20 -14.42 -19.44 -29.56
C MET A 20 -13.66 -18.95 -28.32
N VAL A 21 -13.20 -19.86 -27.47
CA VAL A 21 -12.33 -19.54 -26.33
C VAL A 21 -10.92 -19.37 -26.87
N VAL A 22 -10.41 -18.14 -26.83
CA VAL A 22 -8.98 -17.85 -27.06
C VAL A 22 -8.26 -18.13 -25.74
N PRO A 23 -7.22 -18.97 -25.70
CA PRO A 23 -6.42 -19.15 -24.49
C PRO A 23 -5.65 -17.85 -24.23
N GLN A 24 -5.90 -17.22 -23.08
CA GLN A 24 -5.02 -16.17 -22.56
C GLN A 24 -3.70 -16.83 -22.16
N GLU A 25 -2.59 -16.36 -22.71
CA GLU A 25 -1.27 -16.74 -22.22
C GLU A 25 -1.08 -16.14 -20.82
N VAL A 26 -0.89 -17.02 -19.83
CA VAL A 26 -0.50 -16.65 -18.48
C VAL A 26 0.97 -16.25 -18.56
N PHE A 27 1.25 -14.95 -18.62
CA PHE A 27 2.61 -14.44 -18.48
C PHE A 27 3.13 -14.82 -17.09
N ALA A 28 4.27 -15.53 -17.05
CA ALA A 28 4.91 -15.88 -15.81
C ALA A 28 5.31 -14.60 -15.05
N LYS A 29 4.84 -14.48 -13.80
CA LYS A 29 5.14 -13.36 -12.90
C LYS A 29 6.65 -13.19 -12.77
N LYS A 30 7.15 -11.96 -12.93
CA LYS A 30 8.56 -11.62 -12.76
C LYS A 30 8.90 -11.65 -11.27
N ASP A 31 9.82 -12.53 -10.87
CA ASP A 31 10.26 -12.65 -9.47
C ASP A 31 11.21 -11.48 -9.10
N LEU A 32 10.63 -10.36 -8.68
CA LEU A 32 11.36 -9.14 -8.31
C LEU A 32 11.90 -9.26 -6.89
N ARG A 33 13.19 -9.00 -6.72
CA ARG A 33 13.86 -9.09 -5.41
C ARG A 33 13.81 -7.75 -4.69
N ALA A 34 13.70 -7.78 -3.36
CA ALA A 34 13.97 -6.60 -2.54
C ALA A 34 15.35 -6.02 -2.87
N GLY A 35 15.44 -4.70 -2.97
CA GLY A 35 16.60 -3.97 -3.47
C GLY A 35 16.50 -3.55 -4.95
N SER A 36 15.57 -4.11 -5.71
CA SER A 36 15.39 -3.77 -7.14
C SER A 36 14.86 -2.35 -7.32
N VAL A 37 15.30 -1.68 -8.39
CA VAL A 37 14.63 -0.46 -8.86
C VAL A 37 13.71 -0.83 -10.01
N ILE A 38 12.45 -0.46 -9.88
CA ILE A 38 11.39 -0.83 -10.82
C ILE A 38 10.69 0.42 -11.36
N LYS A 39 10.15 0.31 -12.56
CA LYS A 39 9.21 1.28 -13.12
C LYS A 39 8.05 0.57 -13.81
N GLY A 40 6.87 1.15 -13.69
CA GLY A 40 5.70 0.68 -14.43
C GLY A 40 5.82 1.03 -15.91
N LYS A 41 5.44 0.10 -16.77
CA LYS A 41 5.37 0.33 -18.22
C LYS A 41 4.49 1.52 -18.55
N GLY A 42 5.01 2.45 -19.33
CA GLY A 42 4.32 3.70 -19.68
C GLY A 42 4.35 4.79 -18.59
N LEU A 43 4.95 4.52 -17.41
CA LEU A 43 5.20 5.52 -16.38
C LEU A 43 6.66 5.97 -16.39
N SER A 44 6.89 7.21 -15.97
CA SER A 44 8.24 7.79 -15.83
C SER A 44 8.79 7.74 -14.40
N SER A 45 7.93 7.47 -13.41
CA SER A 45 8.33 7.40 -12.01
C SER A 45 9.11 6.12 -11.72
N LEU A 46 10.23 6.26 -11.00
CA LEU A 46 11.03 5.14 -10.52
C LEU A 46 10.68 4.81 -9.07
N TYR A 47 10.76 3.54 -8.72
CA TYR A 47 10.51 3.05 -7.37
C TYR A 47 11.60 2.09 -6.92
N TYR A 48 12.05 2.21 -5.68
CA TYR A 48 12.89 1.22 -5.02
C TYR A 48 12.03 0.22 -4.25
N LEU A 49 12.22 -1.08 -4.48
CA LEU A 49 11.52 -2.13 -3.74
C LEU A 49 12.23 -2.41 -2.42
N GLY A 50 11.62 -2.03 -1.30
CA GLY A 50 12.17 -2.21 0.04
C GLY A 50 12.08 -3.65 0.54
N GLU A 51 12.93 -3.99 1.53
CA GLU A 51 12.89 -5.28 2.23
C GLU A 51 11.58 -5.55 3.01
N ASP A 52 10.74 -4.52 3.19
CA ASP A 52 9.40 -4.61 3.76
C ASP A 52 8.31 -4.90 2.71
N GLY A 53 8.69 -5.16 1.46
CA GLY A 53 7.77 -5.44 0.37
C GLY A 53 7.03 -4.21 -0.17
N LYS A 54 7.44 -3.00 0.23
CA LYS A 54 6.85 -1.74 -0.26
C LYS A 54 7.71 -1.09 -1.32
N ARG A 55 7.09 -0.32 -2.21
CA ARG A 55 7.79 0.50 -3.20
C ARG A 55 7.97 1.93 -2.69
N TYR A 56 9.18 2.46 -2.83
CA TYR A 56 9.57 3.79 -2.38
C TYR A 56 9.83 4.70 -3.57
N VAL A 57 9.15 5.83 -3.63
CA VAL A 57 9.22 6.75 -4.78
C VAL A 57 10.53 7.52 -4.76
N PHE A 58 11.22 7.62 -5.90
CA PHE A 58 12.28 8.61 -6.06
C PHE A 58 11.65 9.98 -6.34
N PRO A 59 11.79 10.99 -5.47
CA PRO A 59 11.16 12.30 -5.67
C PRO A 59 11.69 13.06 -6.88
N ASN A 60 12.97 12.83 -7.22
CA ASN A 60 13.64 13.39 -8.37
C ASN A 60 14.78 12.44 -8.83
N ASP A 61 15.34 12.75 -10.00
CA ASP A 61 16.48 12.04 -10.59
C ASP A 61 17.73 12.11 -9.72
N LYS A 62 18.01 13.24 -9.07
CA LYS A 62 19.19 13.40 -8.21
C LYS A 62 19.17 12.54 -6.96
N THR A 63 18.00 12.27 -6.39
CA THR A 63 17.84 11.28 -5.31
C THR A 63 18.24 9.90 -5.80
N TYR A 64 17.82 9.53 -7.02
CA TYR A 64 18.20 8.26 -7.64
C TYR A 64 19.72 8.18 -7.89
N PHE A 65 20.30 9.22 -8.49
CA PHE A 65 21.75 9.27 -8.80
C PHE A 65 22.64 9.40 -7.56
N SER A 66 22.07 9.68 -6.39
CA SER A 66 22.81 9.55 -5.13
C SER A 66 23.08 8.08 -4.75
N TRP A 67 22.27 7.14 -5.26
CA TRP A 67 22.37 5.69 -4.97
C TRP A 67 22.94 4.86 -6.12
N PHE A 68 22.69 5.26 -7.36
CA PHE A 68 23.03 4.49 -8.55
C PHE A 68 23.71 5.37 -9.60
N ASP A 69 24.68 4.81 -10.33
CA ASP A 69 25.47 5.59 -11.29
C ASP A 69 24.72 5.88 -12.61
N ASP A 70 23.82 4.98 -13.00
CA ASP A 70 23.03 5.07 -14.23
C ASP A 70 21.68 4.34 -14.10
N PHE A 71 20.92 4.20 -15.19
CA PHE A 71 19.62 3.52 -15.21
C PHE A 71 19.70 2.02 -15.58
N SER A 72 20.89 1.41 -15.62
CA SER A 72 21.05 0.00 -16.04
C SER A 72 20.41 -1.00 -15.07
N ASN A 73 20.23 -0.61 -13.81
CA ASN A 73 19.57 -1.39 -12.75
C ASN A 73 18.04 -1.15 -12.68
N VAL A 74 17.46 -0.36 -13.59
CA VAL A 74 16.01 -0.12 -13.62
C VAL A 74 15.31 -1.22 -14.42
N GLU A 75 14.42 -1.92 -13.74
CA GLU A 75 13.58 -2.94 -14.34
C GLU A 75 12.21 -2.39 -14.71
N GLU A 76 11.82 -2.49 -15.99
CA GLU A 76 10.45 -2.21 -16.40
C GLU A 76 9.55 -3.43 -16.12
N ILE A 77 8.38 -3.16 -15.54
CA ILE A 77 7.38 -4.16 -15.16
C ILE A 77 5.99 -3.72 -15.60
N GLU A 78 5.05 -4.65 -15.74
CA GLU A 78 3.66 -4.31 -16.06
C GLU A 78 3.01 -3.57 -14.87
N LEU A 79 1.94 -2.81 -15.13
CA LEU A 79 1.33 -1.95 -14.10
C LEU A 79 0.64 -2.76 -13.01
N GLU A 80 0.09 -3.90 -13.39
CA GLU A 80 -0.56 -4.85 -12.50
C GLU A 80 0.43 -5.40 -11.47
N ASP A 81 1.64 -5.78 -11.91
CA ASP A 81 2.74 -6.20 -11.02
C ASP A 81 3.20 -5.04 -10.12
N LEU A 82 3.25 -3.81 -10.66
CA LEU A 82 3.62 -2.65 -9.87
C LEU A 82 2.63 -2.42 -8.73
N TYR A 83 1.32 -2.53 -8.98
CA TYR A 83 0.24 -2.27 -8.01
C TYR A 83 0.24 -3.21 -6.80
N GLU A 84 0.84 -4.39 -6.90
CA GLU A 84 1.01 -5.29 -5.76
C GLU A 84 1.94 -4.71 -4.68
N TYR A 85 2.87 -3.83 -5.07
CA TYR A 85 3.78 -3.18 -4.14
C TYR A 85 3.21 -1.86 -3.63
N ASN A 86 2.71 -1.87 -2.39
CA ASN A 86 2.18 -0.68 -1.72
C ASN A 86 3.24 0.42 -1.58
N LEU A 87 2.81 1.69 -1.58
CA LEU A 87 3.72 2.82 -1.37
C LEU A 87 4.23 2.85 0.09
N GLY A 88 5.55 2.89 0.25
CA GLY A 88 6.23 3.04 1.53
C GLY A 88 6.61 4.48 1.88
N GLY A 89 6.46 5.41 0.93
CA GLY A 89 6.89 6.80 1.03
C GLY A 89 8.00 7.11 0.03
N ASN A 90 8.80 8.14 0.32
CA ASN A 90 9.87 8.61 -0.54
C ASN A 90 11.22 7.98 -0.19
N ALA A 91 12.02 7.63 -1.20
CA ALA A 91 13.44 7.43 -1.04
C ALA A 91 14.11 8.75 -0.64
N ARG A 92 15.16 8.66 0.17
CA ARG A 92 15.98 9.80 0.62
C ARG A 92 17.35 9.71 -0.02
N TYR A 93 18.08 10.82 -0.06
CA TYR A 93 19.46 10.85 -0.58
C TYR A 93 20.36 9.86 0.18
N LYS A 94 21.34 9.31 -0.54
CA LYS A 94 22.36 8.45 0.04
C LYS A 94 23.19 9.25 1.07
N PRO A 95 23.31 8.75 2.31
CA PRO A 95 24.14 9.38 3.32
C PRO A 95 25.59 9.53 2.85
N GLY A 96 26.22 10.64 3.25
CA GLY A 96 27.62 10.94 2.93
C GLY A 96 27.92 11.30 1.46
N LYS A 97 26.97 11.13 0.52
CA LYS A 97 27.26 11.26 -0.92
C LYS A 97 27.16 12.67 -1.47
N LEU A 98 26.06 13.36 -1.16
CA LEU A 98 25.72 14.68 -1.66
C LEU A 98 25.28 15.57 -0.51
N LEU A 99 25.39 16.88 -0.76
CA LEU A 99 24.89 17.91 0.14
C LEU A 99 23.53 18.38 -0.35
N ILE A 100 22.66 18.78 0.56
CA ILE A 100 21.33 19.28 0.20
C ILE A 100 21.03 20.63 0.86
N LYS A 101 20.19 21.43 0.19
CA LYS A 101 19.66 22.69 0.72
C LYS A 101 18.25 22.94 0.20
N ILE A 102 17.56 23.87 0.83
CA ILE A 102 16.28 24.41 0.35
C ILE A 102 16.45 25.87 -0.04
N THR A 103 15.56 26.40 -0.86
CA THR A 103 15.66 27.80 -1.31
C THR A 103 15.34 28.81 -0.22
N THR A 104 14.63 28.37 0.82
CA THR A 104 14.14 29.19 1.93
C THR A 104 15.08 29.24 3.13
N ASP A 105 16.17 28.44 3.14
CA ASP A 105 17.20 28.41 4.18
C ASP A 105 18.59 28.43 3.53
N PRO A 106 19.45 29.42 3.83
CA PRO A 106 20.80 29.49 3.25
C PRO A 106 21.75 28.39 3.73
N LYS A 107 21.36 27.55 4.69
CA LYS A 107 22.18 26.46 5.21
C LYS A 107 22.35 25.33 4.20
N VAL A 108 23.54 24.71 4.22
CA VAL A 108 23.87 23.50 3.46
C VAL A 108 24.01 22.35 4.44
N TYR A 109 23.35 21.24 4.15
CA TYR A 109 23.25 20.09 5.03
C TYR A 109 23.96 18.87 4.44
N ALA A 110 24.76 18.19 5.27
CA ALA A 110 25.16 16.82 5.03
C ALA A 110 24.01 15.87 5.39
N VAL A 111 23.90 14.76 4.66
CA VAL A 111 22.88 13.74 4.89
C VAL A 111 23.51 12.57 5.64
N SER A 112 22.92 12.20 6.77
CA SER A 112 23.25 11.00 7.55
C SER A 112 22.18 9.93 7.42
N ALA A 113 22.49 8.75 7.95
CA ALA A 113 21.54 7.65 8.12
C ALA A 113 20.18 8.11 8.69
N ASP A 114 19.12 7.38 8.33
CA ASP A 114 17.74 7.65 8.75
C ASP A 114 17.20 9.02 8.33
N GLY A 115 17.85 9.69 7.37
CA GLY A 115 17.41 10.98 6.84
C GLY A 115 17.64 12.15 7.78
N ILE A 116 18.71 12.11 8.57
CA ILE A 116 19.10 13.21 9.45
C ILE A 116 19.96 14.21 8.66
N LEU A 117 19.67 15.50 8.82
CA LEU A 117 20.38 16.59 8.17
C LEU A 117 21.24 17.35 9.16
N HIS A 118 22.53 17.42 8.87
CA HIS A 118 23.51 18.10 9.71
C HIS A 118 24.02 19.35 9.00
N TRP A 119 23.79 20.51 9.60
CA TRP A 119 24.24 21.78 9.02
C TRP A 119 25.77 21.87 9.06
N ILE A 120 26.41 22.00 7.90
CA ILE A 120 27.85 22.28 7.81
C ILE A 120 28.08 23.77 8.08
N LYS A 121 28.67 24.08 9.24
CA LYS A 121 28.83 25.48 9.70
C LYS A 121 29.75 26.33 8.84
N THR A 122 30.75 25.72 8.20
CA THR A 122 31.80 26.48 7.49
C THR A 122 32.20 25.85 6.16
N GLU A 123 32.62 26.69 5.22
CA GLU A 123 33.20 26.25 3.93
C GLU A 123 34.46 25.39 4.12
N LYS A 124 35.25 25.63 5.20
CA LYS A 124 36.43 24.83 5.52
C LYS A 124 36.05 23.37 5.75
N LEU A 125 34.99 23.12 6.53
CA LEU A 125 34.49 21.77 6.80
C LEU A 125 33.91 21.14 5.53
N ALA A 126 33.15 21.89 4.72
CA ALA A 126 32.63 21.38 3.45
C ALA A 126 33.76 20.94 2.48
N LYS A 127 34.84 21.72 2.39
CA LYS A 127 36.03 21.34 1.61
C LYS A 127 36.80 20.16 2.20
N TYR A 128 36.83 20.04 3.51
CA TYR A 128 37.48 18.91 4.19
C TYR A 128 36.78 17.59 3.83
N PHE A 129 35.45 17.55 3.94
CA PHE A 129 34.66 16.34 3.70
C PHE A 129 34.40 16.04 2.22
N TYR A 130 34.15 17.05 1.38
CA TYR A 130 33.69 16.88 -0.01
C TYR A 130 34.64 17.47 -1.05
N GLY A 131 35.83 17.92 -0.63
CA GLY A 131 36.85 18.48 -1.50
C GLY A 131 36.55 19.88 -2.04
N ASN A 132 37.44 20.40 -2.89
CA ASN A 132 37.38 21.78 -3.39
C ASN A 132 36.17 22.07 -4.28
N ASN A 133 35.50 21.04 -4.79
CA ASN A 133 34.31 21.16 -5.65
C ASN A 133 33.00 20.84 -4.90
N TRP A 134 33.01 20.83 -3.56
CA TRP A 134 31.83 20.53 -2.72
C TRP A 134 30.57 21.30 -3.15
N ASN A 135 30.75 22.54 -3.63
CA ASN A 135 29.65 23.40 -4.08
C ASN A 135 28.92 22.88 -5.32
N LYS A 136 29.54 21.98 -6.10
CA LYS A 136 28.91 21.25 -7.21
C LYS A 136 28.17 19.98 -6.77
N MET A 137 28.37 19.58 -5.51
CA MET A 137 27.72 18.43 -4.88
C MET A 137 26.52 18.85 -4.03
N ILE A 138 26.16 20.14 -4.06
CA ILE A 138 24.97 20.66 -3.41
C ILE A 138 23.79 20.50 -4.37
N ASP A 139 22.71 19.96 -3.84
CA ASP A 139 21.45 19.90 -4.52
C ASP A 139 20.34 20.68 -3.81
N ASP A 140 19.50 21.33 -4.61
CA ASP A 140 18.32 22.05 -4.14
C ASP A 140 17.13 21.09 -4.11
N ILE A 141 16.58 20.85 -2.92
CA ILE A 141 15.36 20.07 -2.75
C ILE A 141 14.15 20.99 -2.53
N PRO A 142 12.98 20.70 -3.13
CA PRO A 142 11.75 21.40 -2.83
C PRO A 142 11.35 21.28 -1.35
N ASP A 143 10.82 22.36 -0.78
CA ASP A 143 10.39 22.44 0.63
C ASP A 143 9.44 21.30 1.02
N SER A 144 8.57 20.84 0.11
CA SER A 144 7.66 19.72 0.35
C SER A 144 8.39 18.40 0.63
N PHE A 145 9.52 18.16 -0.02
CA PHE A 145 10.33 16.95 0.19
C PHE A 145 11.33 17.12 1.33
N PHE A 146 11.59 18.34 1.78
CA PHE A 146 12.38 18.61 2.98
C PHE A 146 11.73 18.00 4.23
N THR A 147 10.40 17.91 4.25
CA THR A 147 9.63 17.25 5.34
C THR A 147 9.93 15.75 5.48
N ASN A 148 10.58 15.12 4.50
CA ASN A 148 11.02 13.73 4.61
C ASN A 148 12.21 13.57 5.56
N TYR A 149 12.82 14.66 6.02
CA TYR A 149 14.06 14.69 6.80
C TYR A 149 13.86 15.26 8.20
N THR A 150 14.80 14.99 9.09
CA THR A 150 14.87 15.58 10.43
C THR A 150 16.19 16.34 10.60
N ILE A 151 16.16 17.49 11.28
CA ILE A 151 17.38 18.25 11.55
C ILE A 151 18.09 17.66 12.77
N GLY A 152 19.37 17.31 12.60
CA GLY A 152 20.26 16.85 13.66
C GLY A 152 21.21 17.94 14.15
N ASP A 153 22.17 17.55 14.99
CA ASP A 153 23.19 18.46 15.50
C ASP A 153 24.07 19.01 14.35
N PRO A 154 24.52 20.27 14.42
CA PRO A 154 25.38 20.83 13.38
C PRO A 154 26.78 20.21 13.39
N ILE A 155 27.46 20.26 12.24
CA ILE A 155 28.87 19.88 12.10
C ILE A 155 29.71 21.13 12.36
N GLU A 156 30.39 21.15 13.49
CA GLU A 156 31.22 22.26 13.96
C GLU A 156 32.72 21.91 13.88
N THR A 157 33.07 20.63 13.92
CA THR A 157 34.44 20.11 13.89
C THR A 157 34.60 18.96 12.87
N GLU A 158 35.85 18.56 12.63
CA GLU A 158 36.21 17.45 11.71
C GLU A 158 35.82 16.08 12.28
N ASP A 159 35.57 15.97 13.59
CA ASP A 159 35.21 14.72 14.28
C ASP A 159 33.69 14.48 14.34
N ASP A 160 32.87 15.50 14.04
CA ASP A 160 31.41 15.42 14.20
C ASP A 160 30.73 14.60 13.08
N PHE A 161 31.42 14.37 11.97
CA PHE A 161 30.85 13.74 10.79
C PHE A 161 31.92 13.07 9.93
N ASN A 162 31.58 11.93 9.32
CA ASN A 162 32.45 11.25 8.37
C ASN A 162 31.62 10.76 7.17
N PRO A 163 31.75 11.38 5.97
CA PRO A 163 30.95 11.02 4.81
C PRO A 163 31.18 9.58 4.34
N ASP A 164 32.42 9.09 4.41
CA ASP A 164 32.77 7.76 3.94
C ASP A 164 32.14 6.68 4.86
N GLU A 165 32.12 6.93 6.16
CA GLU A 165 31.49 6.05 7.14
C GLU A 165 29.96 6.03 7.00
N GLU A 166 29.35 7.20 6.77
CA GLU A 166 27.91 7.31 6.48
C GLU A 166 27.54 6.55 5.19
N GLU A 167 28.38 6.64 4.15
CA GLU A 167 28.15 5.91 2.90
C GLU A 167 28.33 4.39 3.08
N GLU A 168 29.31 3.95 3.87
CA GLU A 168 29.62 2.53 4.12
C GLU A 168 28.58 1.84 5.02
N GLN A 169 28.12 2.50 6.07
CA GLN A 169 27.17 1.94 7.03
C GLN A 169 25.75 1.81 6.46
N VAL A 170 25.45 2.52 5.37
CA VAL A 170 24.12 2.56 4.76
C VAL A 170 24.17 2.07 3.31
N PRO A 171 24.40 0.76 3.08
CA PRO A 171 24.61 0.22 1.74
C PRO A 171 23.36 0.19 0.87
N THR A 172 22.16 0.37 1.45
CA THR A 172 20.88 0.31 0.71
C THR A 172 19.88 1.33 1.25
N ILE A 173 18.90 1.68 0.41
CA ILE A 173 17.77 2.54 0.80
C ILE A 173 16.97 1.93 1.95
N SER A 174 16.88 0.59 2.04
CA SER A 174 16.22 -0.07 3.18
C SER A 174 16.95 0.14 4.51
N HIS A 175 18.29 0.12 4.49
CA HIS A 175 19.09 0.45 5.68
C HIS A 175 18.92 1.92 6.06
N ASN A 176 18.88 2.84 5.09
CA ASN A 176 18.68 4.28 5.33
C ASN A 176 17.30 4.64 5.88
N ARG A 177 16.38 3.68 5.94
CA ARG A 177 15.02 3.86 6.45
C ARG A 177 14.79 3.08 7.74
N GLY A 178 15.85 2.53 8.33
CA GLY A 178 15.75 1.72 9.53
C GLY A 178 14.84 0.49 9.35
N LEU A 179 14.66 -0.01 8.12
CA LEU A 179 13.84 -1.18 7.83
C LEU A 179 14.58 -2.45 8.29
N LYS A 180 14.68 -2.65 9.60
CA LYS A 180 15.38 -3.77 10.26
C LYS A 180 14.58 -5.07 10.24
N VAL A 181 13.92 -5.39 9.13
CA VAL A 181 13.03 -6.55 9.02
C VAL A 181 13.83 -7.85 9.10
N LYS A 182 15.00 -7.93 8.46
CA LYS A 182 15.88 -9.11 8.54
C LYS A 182 16.50 -9.33 9.91
N GLU A 183 17.05 -8.30 10.56
CA GLU A 183 17.74 -8.46 11.85
C GLU A 183 16.79 -8.91 12.98
N LYS A 184 15.56 -8.38 13.02
CA LYS A 184 14.56 -8.78 14.03
C LYS A 184 14.03 -10.17 13.78
N ILE A 185 13.79 -10.55 12.52
CA ILE A 185 13.30 -11.89 12.17
C ILE A 185 14.41 -12.92 12.36
N GLN A 186 15.64 -12.64 11.91
CA GLN A 186 16.80 -13.50 12.15
C GLN A 186 17.09 -13.66 13.64
N ASN A 187 17.05 -12.58 14.44
CA ASN A 187 17.22 -12.70 15.89
C ASN A 187 16.09 -13.49 16.56
N ARG A 188 14.84 -13.39 16.08
CA ARG A 188 13.72 -14.18 16.62
C ARG A 188 13.83 -15.66 16.23
N ILE A 189 14.24 -15.95 15.00
CA ILE A 189 14.51 -17.31 14.52
C ILE A 189 15.69 -17.91 15.29
N GLN A 190 16.79 -17.17 15.45
CA GLN A 190 17.97 -17.62 16.20
C GLN A 190 17.64 -17.89 17.67
N ASN A 191 16.91 -16.98 18.34
CA ASN A 191 16.47 -17.19 19.72
C ASN A 191 15.50 -18.39 19.85
N ALA A 192 14.68 -18.67 18.83
CA ALA A 192 13.79 -19.82 18.82
C ALA A 192 14.57 -21.13 18.62
N LEU A 193 15.56 -21.13 17.72
CA LEU A 193 16.47 -22.25 17.47
C LEU A 193 17.31 -22.57 18.71
N GLU A 194 17.89 -21.57 19.38
CA GLU A 194 18.65 -21.74 20.62
C GLU A 194 17.80 -22.33 21.75
N LYS A 195 16.56 -21.86 21.91
CA LYS A 195 15.62 -22.42 22.91
C LYS A 195 15.28 -23.88 22.59
N ARG A 196 15.05 -24.21 21.32
CA ARG A 196 14.74 -25.57 20.87
C ARG A 196 15.94 -26.51 21.08
N CYS A 197 17.15 -26.07 20.72
CA CYS A 197 18.40 -26.79 20.97
C CYS A 197 18.61 -27.04 22.47
N LYS A 198 18.45 -26.02 23.31
CA LYS A 198 18.55 -26.16 24.78
C LYS A 198 17.53 -27.16 25.34
N TYR A 199 16.31 -27.19 24.81
CA TYR A 199 15.30 -28.16 25.23
C TYR A 199 15.69 -29.60 24.83
N LEU A 200 16.14 -29.79 23.59
CA LEU A 200 16.56 -31.09 23.06
C LEU A 200 17.77 -31.64 23.81
N THR A 201 18.81 -30.84 24.05
CA THR A 201 19.98 -31.24 24.86
C THR A 201 19.56 -31.69 26.25
N ASN A 202 18.64 -30.98 26.90
CA ASN A 202 18.12 -31.37 28.22
C ASN A 202 17.29 -32.66 28.17
N ALA A 203 16.53 -32.89 27.09
CA ALA A 203 15.78 -34.13 26.89
C ALA A 203 16.71 -35.34 26.68
N VAL A 204 17.71 -35.19 25.81
CA VAL A 204 18.73 -36.22 25.54
C VAL A 204 19.52 -36.54 26.81
N ASN A 205 19.99 -35.53 27.55
CA ASN A 205 20.70 -35.74 28.82
C ASN A 205 19.86 -36.50 29.86
N ARG A 206 18.54 -36.29 29.89
CA ARG A 206 17.62 -37.02 30.78
C ARG A 206 17.46 -38.48 30.33
N LEU A 207 17.34 -38.71 29.02
CA LEU A 207 17.25 -40.06 28.45
C LEU A 207 18.55 -40.82 28.65
N GLN A 208 19.71 -40.18 28.44
CA GLN A 208 21.01 -40.80 28.66
C GLN A 208 21.20 -41.21 30.13
N LYS A 209 20.84 -40.32 31.08
CA LYS A 209 20.85 -40.65 32.51
C LYS A 209 19.93 -41.83 32.86
N ARG A 210 18.75 -41.89 32.26
CA ARG A 210 17.82 -43.02 32.44
C ARG A 210 18.38 -44.31 31.84
N ALA A 211 18.92 -44.28 30.63
CA ALA A 211 19.51 -45.45 29.98
C ALA A 211 20.71 -46.01 30.77
N ALA A 212 21.59 -45.13 31.27
CA ALA A 212 22.72 -45.51 32.12
C ALA A 212 22.28 -46.18 33.43
N GLN A 213 21.15 -45.74 34.00
CA GLN A 213 20.59 -46.31 35.23
C GLN A 213 20.07 -47.75 35.05
N TRP A 214 19.89 -48.20 33.81
CA TRP A 214 19.46 -49.55 33.44
C TRP A 214 20.60 -50.39 32.81
N GLY A 215 21.84 -49.91 32.88
CA GLY A 215 23.03 -50.65 32.46
C GLY A 215 23.31 -50.67 30.96
N PHE A 216 22.63 -49.81 30.17
CA PHE A 216 22.93 -49.63 28.75
C PHE A 216 24.12 -48.69 28.57
N GLU A 217 25.03 -49.01 27.63
CA GLU A 217 26.15 -48.14 27.25
C GLU A 217 25.60 -47.03 26.32
N VAL A 218 25.80 -45.75 26.69
CA VAL A 218 25.01 -44.64 26.13
C VAL A 218 25.83 -43.62 25.33
N SER A 219 27.07 -43.95 24.97
CA SER A 219 28.08 -43.03 24.41
C SER A 219 27.84 -42.52 22.98
N SER A 220 26.61 -42.58 22.47
CA SER A 220 26.26 -42.09 21.13
C SER A 220 24.79 -41.66 20.94
N LEU A 221 23.96 -41.73 21.98
CA LEU A 221 22.54 -41.36 21.85
C LEU A 221 22.39 -39.84 21.81
N GLY A 222 22.27 -39.30 20.59
CA GLY A 222 21.96 -37.88 20.37
C GLY A 222 23.17 -36.96 20.23
N ASP A 223 24.39 -37.49 20.14
CA ASP A 223 25.60 -36.69 19.96
C ASP A 223 25.61 -35.98 18.58
N ASP A 224 25.11 -36.63 17.53
CA ASP A 224 24.91 -36.01 16.21
C ASP A 224 23.94 -34.81 16.30
N TYR A 225 22.84 -34.97 17.05
CA TYR A 225 21.79 -33.95 17.23
C TYR A 225 22.23 -32.77 18.12
N ILE A 226 23.17 -33.01 19.05
CA ILE A 226 23.75 -31.98 19.93
C ILE A 226 24.88 -31.24 19.21
N SER A 227 25.62 -31.89 18.32
CA SER A 227 26.70 -31.28 17.54
C SER A 227 26.21 -30.26 16.51
N GLU A 228 25.04 -30.47 15.90
CA GLU A 228 24.39 -29.52 14.99
C GLU A 228 23.89 -28.24 15.70
N CYS A 229 23.67 -28.30 17.02
CA CYS A 229 23.21 -27.18 17.83
C CYS A 229 24.35 -26.25 18.31
N ALA A 230 25.61 -26.58 18.05
CA ALA A 230 26.75 -25.93 18.71
C ALA A 230 27.55 -24.95 17.83
N GLN A 231 27.41 -24.91 16.50
CA GLN A 231 28.17 -23.96 15.67
C GLN A 231 27.46 -23.52 14.39
N GLU A 232 27.17 -22.21 14.29
CA GLU A 232 27.29 -21.49 13.02
C GLU A 232 28.50 -20.56 13.13
N ASP A 233 29.66 -21.06 12.71
CA ASP A 233 30.78 -20.22 12.28
C ASP A 233 30.64 -20.02 10.76
N THR A 234 30.50 -18.76 10.36
CA THR A 234 30.14 -18.29 9.01
C THR A 234 31.26 -18.44 7.98
N THR A 235 32.18 -19.40 8.10
CA THR A 235 33.38 -19.44 7.25
C THR A 235 33.89 -20.83 6.84
N VAL A 236 33.09 -21.78 6.32
CA VAL A 236 33.68 -22.98 5.66
C VAL A 236 32.90 -23.50 4.44
N THR A 237 33.43 -23.19 3.25
CA THR A 237 33.03 -23.73 1.94
C THR A 237 33.64 -25.11 1.64
N ASP A 238 33.31 -26.17 2.40
CA ASP A 238 33.54 -27.56 1.90
C ASP A 238 32.79 -28.68 2.67
N HIS A 239 31.53 -28.47 3.05
CA HIS A 239 30.76 -29.57 3.68
C HIS A 239 30.24 -30.55 2.63
N LYS A 240 30.66 -31.82 2.72
CA LYS A 240 30.14 -32.94 1.94
C LYS A 240 29.04 -33.67 2.71
N ILE A 241 28.00 -34.11 2.02
CA ILE A 241 26.79 -34.75 2.52
C ILE A 241 26.59 -36.11 1.85
N THR A 242 26.08 -37.09 2.60
CA THR A 242 25.88 -38.47 2.13
C THR A 242 24.51 -38.64 1.49
N ILE A 243 24.48 -39.23 0.29
CA ILE A 243 23.28 -39.52 -0.49
C ILE A 243 23.30 -40.96 -1.03
N CYS A 244 22.13 -41.49 -1.37
CA CYS A 244 21.94 -42.75 -2.08
C CYS A 244 21.57 -42.44 -3.54
N HIS A 245 22.52 -42.64 -4.45
CA HIS A 245 22.32 -42.50 -5.90
C HIS A 245 22.29 -43.88 -6.54
N LYS A 246 21.15 -44.28 -7.11
CA LYS A 246 20.99 -45.55 -7.83
C LYS A 246 21.49 -46.78 -7.07
N GLY A 247 21.24 -46.84 -5.76
CA GLY A 247 21.66 -47.97 -4.91
C GLY A 247 23.13 -47.93 -4.47
N GLN A 248 23.87 -46.87 -4.76
CA GLN A 248 25.20 -46.62 -4.24
C GLN A 248 25.22 -45.42 -3.29
N THR A 249 25.82 -45.59 -2.12
CA THR A 249 26.03 -44.50 -1.15
C THR A 249 27.22 -43.65 -1.60
N LEU A 250 26.99 -42.36 -1.85
CA LEU A 250 27.96 -41.38 -2.31
C LEU A 250 28.06 -40.20 -1.33
N SER A 251 29.22 -39.55 -1.25
CA SER A 251 29.41 -38.30 -0.50
C SER A 251 29.67 -37.14 -1.48
N VAL A 252 28.77 -36.17 -1.51
CA VAL A 252 28.76 -35.06 -2.48
C VAL A 252 28.80 -33.71 -1.76
N ALA A 253 29.29 -32.65 -2.40
CA ALA A 253 29.25 -31.32 -1.79
C ALA A 253 27.79 -30.90 -1.50
N ARG A 254 27.54 -30.24 -0.36
CA ARG A 254 26.18 -29.83 0.06
C ARG A 254 25.45 -28.99 -1.00
N ALA A 255 26.18 -28.17 -1.74
CA ALA A 255 25.64 -27.37 -2.85
C ALA A 255 25.06 -28.24 -3.99
N ALA A 256 25.55 -29.47 -4.17
CA ALA A 256 25.07 -30.39 -5.18
C ALA A 256 23.81 -31.19 -4.73
N LEU A 257 23.46 -31.14 -3.45
CA LEU A 257 22.34 -31.92 -2.89
C LEU A 257 21.01 -31.64 -3.59
N SER A 258 20.72 -30.36 -3.86
CA SER A 258 19.47 -29.99 -4.53
C SER A 258 19.38 -30.56 -5.94
N GLY A 259 20.50 -30.65 -6.66
CA GLY A 259 20.57 -31.32 -7.96
C GLY A 259 20.33 -32.82 -7.84
N HIS A 260 20.96 -33.48 -6.87
CA HIS A 260 20.82 -34.92 -6.65
C HIS A 260 19.40 -35.33 -6.23
N ILE A 261 18.76 -34.59 -5.32
CA ILE A 261 17.36 -34.86 -4.93
C ILE A 261 16.42 -34.72 -6.15
N LYS A 262 16.65 -33.73 -7.02
CA LYS A 262 15.88 -33.56 -8.27
C LYS A 262 16.08 -34.70 -9.27
N HIS A 263 17.19 -35.42 -9.20
CA HIS A 263 17.46 -36.60 -10.01
C HIS A 263 16.97 -37.91 -9.38
N GLY A 264 16.23 -37.84 -8.26
CA GLY A 264 15.61 -38.98 -7.60
C GLY A 264 16.50 -39.68 -6.57
N ASP A 265 17.55 -39.02 -6.10
CA ASP A 265 18.44 -39.55 -5.07
C ASP A 265 17.90 -39.24 -3.67
N TYR A 266 18.15 -40.15 -2.73
CA TYR A 266 17.68 -40.03 -1.36
C TYR A 266 18.81 -39.54 -0.45
N LEU A 267 18.49 -38.68 0.50
CA LEU A 267 19.46 -38.24 1.50
C LEU A 267 19.74 -39.40 2.48
N GLY A 268 21.02 -39.70 2.71
CA GLY A 268 21.46 -40.83 3.55
C GLY A 268 21.97 -42.04 2.75
N ALA A 269 22.50 -43.04 3.46
CA ALA A 269 23.00 -44.27 2.83
C ALA A 269 21.85 -45.16 2.32
N CYS A 270 22.09 -45.90 1.25
CA CYS A 270 21.07 -46.82 0.73
C CYS A 270 20.74 -47.92 1.76
N THR A 271 19.46 -48.08 2.10
CA THR A 271 18.98 -49.13 3.00
C THR A 271 18.30 -50.23 2.18
N ASN A 272 18.88 -51.43 2.22
CA ASN A 272 18.27 -52.59 1.58
C ASN A 272 17.33 -53.25 2.60
N ASN A 273 16.06 -52.85 2.65
CA ASN A 273 15.03 -53.76 3.18
C ASN A 273 13.61 -53.34 2.80
N ASN A 274 12.90 -54.28 2.18
CA ASN A 274 11.48 -54.26 1.91
C ASN A 274 10.70 -54.33 3.23
N ASN A 275 10.04 -53.24 3.65
CA ASN A 275 8.87 -53.35 4.51
C ASN A 275 7.95 -52.14 4.32
N THR A 276 6.73 -52.40 3.83
CA THR A 276 5.65 -51.42 3.71
C THR A 276 5.03 -51.22 5.08
N ASP A 277 5.37 -50.12 5.76
CA ASP A 277 4.59 -49.61 6.88
C ASP A 277 3.76 -48.42 6.40
N ASN A 278 2.49 -48.46 6.78
CA ASN A 278 1.44 -47.58 6.33
C ASN A 278 1.58 -46.27 7.13
N GLN A 279 2.31 -45.29 6.57
CA GLN A 279 2.53 -44.03 7.24
C GLN A 279 1.31 -43.12 7.04
N ASP A 280 0.63 -42.85 8.16
CA ASP A 280 -0.40 -41.85 8.35
C ASP A 280 0.10 -40.49 7.83
N ASP A 281 -0.46 -40.06 6.71
CA ASP A 281 -0.15 -38.81 6.01
C ASP A 281 -1.21 -37.76 6.40
N SER A 282 -1.24 -37.40 7.68
CA SER A 282 -2.07 -36.30 8.15
C SER A 282 -1.37 -34.98 7.87
N ASP A 283 -1.99 -34.13 7.06
CA ASP A 283 -1.51 -32.78 6.77
C ASP A 283 -1.43 -31.94 8.05
N GLU A 284 -0.22 -31.52 8.41
CA GLU A 284 0.05 -30.63 9.56
C GLU A 284 0.38 -29.18 9.10
N THR A 285 0.29 -28.88 7.80
CA THR A 285 0.58 -27.55 7.30
C THR A 285 -0.60 -26.61 7.54
N ILE A 286 -0.32 -25.41 8.05
CA ILE A 286 -1.37 -24.41 8.30
C ILE A 286 -1.55 -23.53 7.05
N PRO A 287 -2.78 -23.09 6.73
CA PRO A 287 -3.01 -22.11 5.67
C PRO A 287 -2.26 -20.81 5.95
N VAL A 288 -1.53 -20.29 4.97
CA VAL A 288 -0.88 -18.98 5.04
C VAL A 288 -1.76 -17.97 4.34
N ILE A 289 -2.31 -17.01 5.10
CA ILE A 289 -3.15 -15.93 4.57
C ILE A 289 -2.29 -14.83 3.93
N SER A 290 -2.66 -14.38 2.74
CA SER A 290 -2.04 -13.28 1.98
C SER A 290 -3.09 -12.41 1.28
N ASP A 291 -2.65 -11.31 0.65
CA ASP A 291 -3.49 -10.43 -0.17
C ASP A 291 -4.76 -9.89 0.49
N ILE A 292 -4.71 -9.67 1.82
CA ILE A 292 -5.84 -9.13 2.59
C ILE A 292 -6.16 -7.73 2.09
N SER A 293 -7.41 -7.52 1.69
CA SER A 293 -7.93 -6.25 1.21
C SER A 293 -9.35 -6.03 1.71
N ALA A 294 -9.69 -4.76 1.96
CA ALA A 294 -11.04 -4.32 2.25
C ALA A 294 -11.46 -3.28 1.21
N ASN A 295 -12.63 -3.48 0.60
CA ASN A 295 -13.24 -2.53 -0.33
C ASN A 295 -14.50 -1.92 0.30
N PRO A 296 -14.37 -0.86 1.13
CA PRO A 296 -15.49 -0.24 1.81
C PRO A 296 -16.41 0.52 0.85
N GLN A 297 -17.71 0.37 1.08
CA GLN A 297 -18.78 1.20 0.54
C GLN A 297 -19.42 2.00 1.69
N ILE A 298 -20.57 2.61 1.43
CA ILE A 298 -21.28 3.43 2.42
C ILE A 298 -21.78 2.57 3.58
N ASN A 299 -22.41 1.43 3.28
CA ASN A 299 -23.04 0.55 4.28
C ASN A 299 -22.64 -0.94 4.13
N SER A 300 -21.57 -1.20 3.38
CA SER A 300 -21.02 -2.53 3.19
C SER A 300 -19.51 -2.47 2.99
N ALA A 301 -18.85 -3.63 3.08
CA ALA A 301 -17.46 -3.77 2.68
C ALA A 301 -17.22 -5.20 2.20
N ILE A 302 -16.43 -5.35 1.14
CA ILE A 302 -15.98 -6.68 0.71
C ILE A 302 -14.57 -6.89 1.27
N ILE A 303 -14.40 -7.94 2.08
CA ILE A 303 -13.11 -8.39 2.58
C ILE A 303 -12.64 -9.56 1.72
N SER A 304 -11.48 -9.43 1.10
CA SER A 304 -10.91 -10.46 0.23
C SER A 304 -9.49 -10.79 0.65
N TRP A 305 -9.10 -12.06 0.49
CA TRP A 305 -7.75 -12.55 0.78
C TRP A 305 -7.48 -13.84 0.02
N THR A 306 -6.25 -14.33 0.07
CA THR A 306 -5.82 -15.60 -0.50
C THR A 306 -5.19 -16.49 0.57
N THR A 307 -5.16 -17.80 0.30
CA THR A 307 -4.39 -18.77 1.08
C THR A 307 -3.50 -19.62 0.15
N ASN A 308 -2.34 -20.05 0.64
CA ASN A 308 -1.41 -20.93 -0.10
C ASN A 308 -1.97 -22.35 -0.36
N GLU A 309 -3.06 -22.72 0.32
CA GLU A 309 -3.75 -23.99 0.19
C GLU A 309 -5.26 -23.80 0.37
N LYS A 310 -6.08 -24.80 0.05
CA LYS A 310 -7.54 -24.66 0.13
C LYS A 310 -8.00 -24.58 1.58
N ALA A 311 -8.62 -23.47 1.94
CA ALA A 311 -9.18 -23.24 3.26
C ALA A 311 -10.59 -22.65 3.19
N ASP A 312 -11.30 -22.63 4.32
CA ASP A 312 -12.57 -21.91 4.43
C ASP A 312 -12.35 -20.41 4.65
N SER A 313 -13.45 -19.66 4.57
CA SER A 313 -13.45 -18.21 4.67
C SER A 313 -14.19 -17.77 5.93
N ALA A 314 -13.54 -17.09 6.88
CA ALA A 314 -14.25 -16.47 8.00
C ALA A 314 -13.69 -15.09 8.34
N VAL A 315 -14.59 -14.14 8.57
CA VAL A 315 -14.28 -12.77 9.03
C VAL A 315 -15.00 -12.52 10.35
N GLU A 316 -14.26 -11.99 11.32
CA GLU A 316 -14.79 -11.48 12.59
C GLU A 316 -14.52 -9.98 12.68
N TYR A 317 -15.54 -9.16 12.91
CA TYR A 317 -15.42 -7.70 12.85
C TYR A 317 -16.22 -6.98 13.96
N ALA A 318 -15.80 -5.75 14.30
CA ALA A 318 -16.44 -4.86 15.27
C ALA A 318 -16.08 -3.38 15.01
N ILE A 319 -16.70 -2.44 15.72
CA ILE A 319 -16.37 -0.99 15.66
C ILE A 319 -15.26 -0.58 16.65
N GLU A 320 -14.74 -1.55 17.39
CA GLU A 320 -13.59 -1.45 18.29
C GLU A 320 -12.60 -2.55 17.92
N ASN A 321 -11.34 -2.44 18.36
CA ASN A 321 -10.36 -3.52 18.19
C ASN A 321 -10.95 -4.85 18.70
N ILE A 322 -10.78 -5.94 17.95
CA ILE A 322 -11.37 -7.26 18.19
C ILE A 322 -11.01 -7.81 19.58
N SER A 323 -9.79 -7.53 20.04
CA SER A 323 -9.32 -7.95 21.37
C SER A 323 -9.98 -7.21 22.54
N GLY A 324 -10.51 -6.00 22.30
CA GLY A 324 -11.16 -5.15 23.30
C GLY A 324 -12.68 -5.04 23.16
N ALA A 325 -13.23 -5.47 22.03
CA ALA A 325 -14.65 -5.36 21.72
C ALA A 325 -15.52 -6.21 22.67
N GLY A 326 -16.55 -5.59 23.26
CA GLY A 326 -17.54 -6.31 24.07
C GLY A 326 -18.42 -7.25 23.25
N THR A 327 -18.61 -6.96 21.96
CA THR A 327 -19.37 -7.77 21.00
C THR A 327 -18.72 -7.72 19.61
N THR A 328 -18.56 -8.87 18.97
CA THR A 328 -18.09 -9.02 17.58
C THR A 328 -19.17 -9.67 16.71
N THR A 329 -19.12 -9.40 15.41
CA THR A 329 -19.95 -10.10 14.40
C THR A 329 -19.06 -11.03 13.59
N LYS A 330 -19.58 -12.23 13.26
CA LYS A 330 -18.85 -13.27 12.52
C LYS A 330 -19.63 -13.68 11.29
N ILE A 331 -18.93 -13.74 10.16
CA ILE A 331 -19.46 -14.26 8.89
C ILE A 331 -18.49 -15.33 8.42
N ASN A 332 -19.01 -16.49 8.03
CA ASN A 332 -18.20 -17.59 7.54
C ASN A 332 -18.83 -18.27 6.31
N ASP A 333 -17.99 -18.71 5.41
CA ASP A 333 -18.29 -19.56 4.27
C ASP A 333 -17.36 -20.79 4.32
N GLY A 334 -17.96 -21.98 4.39
CA GLY A 334 -17.24 -23.24 4.53
C GLY A 334 -16.61 -23.77 3.24
N ILE A 335 -16.81 -23.10 2.10
CA ILE A 335 -16.24 -23.53 0.82
C ILE A 335 -14.71 -23.43 0.87
N LYS A 336 -14.04 -24.55 0.58
CA LYS A 336 -12.59 -24.65 0.56
C LYS A 336 -12.02 -24.12 -0.75
N THR A 337 -11.37 -22.96 -0.70
CA THR A 337 -10.80 -22.23 -1.84
C THR A 337 -9.46 -21.62 -1.45
N THR A 338 -8.69 -21.15 -2.43
CA THR A 338 -7.46 -20.37 -2.22
C THR A 338 -7.67 -18.87 -2.43
N SER A 339 -8.85 -18.47 -2.90
CA SER A 339 -9.26 -17.09 -3.11
C SER A 339 -10.59 -16.88 -2.43
N HIS A 340 -10.59 -16.00 -1.43
CA HIS A 340 -11.69 -15.80 -0.50
C HIS A 340 -12.29 -14.42 -0.67
N SER A 341 -13.59 -14.31 -0.45
CA SER A 341 -14.29 -13.04 -0.42
C SER A 341 -15.51 -13.14 0.48
N ILE A 342 -15.63 -12.21 1.43
CA ILE A 342 -16.75 -12.10 2.35
C ILE A 342 -17.29 -10.67 2.27
N GLU A 343 -18.58 -10.54 1.94
CA GLU A 343 -19.28 -9.27 2.00
C GLU A 343 -19.85 -9.02 3.39
N LEU A 344 -19.48 -7.89 3.99
CA LEU A 344 -20.04 -7.36 5.22
C LEU A 344 -21.16 -6.38 4.84
N THR A 345 -22.38 -6.59 5.33
CA THR A 345 -23.54 -5.75 5.01
C THR A 345 -24.13 -5.09 6.25
N GLY A 346 -24.87 -4.00 6.09
CA GLY A 346 -25.55 -3.32 7.20
C GLY A 346 -24.60 -2.54 8.11
N LEU A 347 -23.49 -2.08 7.54
CA LEU A 347 -22.53 -1.21 8.22
C LEU A 347 -23.07 0.23 8.28
N THR A 348 -22.63 0.99 9.26
CA THR A 348 -22.92 2.43 9.37
C THR A 348 -21.92 3.21 8.51
N ALA A 349 -22.36 4.28 7.84
CA ALA A 349 -21.48 5.18 7.10
C ALA A 349 -20.48 5.91 8.03
N GLU A 350 -19.37 6.40 7.47
CA GLU A 350 -18.31 7.12 8.19
C GLU A 350 -17.79 6.42 9.46
N THR A 351 -17.90 5.10 9.50
CA THR A 351 -17.61 4.31 10.70
C THR A 351 -16.40 3.41 10.44
N THR A 352 -15.43 3.45 11.36
CA THR A 352 -14.26 2.56 11.32
C THR A 352 -14.63 1.20 11.91
N TYR A 353 -14.37 0.15 11.13
CA TYR A 353 -14.52 -1.23 11.54
C TYR A 353 -13.16 -1.91 11.59
N TYR A 354 -12.93 -2.67 12.65
CA TYR A 354 -11.78 -3.54 12.85
C TYR A 354 -12.19 -4.98 12.56
N TYR A 355 -11.30 -5.76 11.96
CA TYR A 355 -11.58 -7.14 11.60
C TYR A 355 -10.34 -8.04 11.64
N ILE A 356 -10.58 -9.33 11.84
CA ILE A 356 -9.61 -10.42 11.67
C ILE A 356 -10.19 -11.47 10.72
N ILE A 357 -9.31 -12.21 10.07
CA ILE A 357 -9.66 -13.32 9.18
C ILE A 357 -9.23 -14.63 9.85
N LYS A 358 -10.06 -15.66 9.70
CA LYS A 358 -9.75 -17.04 10.07
C LYS A 358 -9.97 -17.94 8.85
N SER A 359 -9.02 -18.83 8.59
CA SER A 359 -9.09 -19.82 7.53
C SER A 359 -8.63 -21.17 8.07
N THR A 360 -9.45 -22.19 7.82
CA THR A 360 -9.23 -23.58 8.22
C THR A 360 -9.11 -24.43 6.97
N ASP A 361 -8.10 -25.28 6.83
CA ASP A 361 -8.00 -26.22 5.72
C ASP A 361 -8.98 -27.41 5.84
N GLU A 362 -8.80 -28.43 5.00
CA GLU A 362 -9.57 -29.69 5.05
C GLU A 362 -9.17 -30.59 6.23
N ALA A 363 -7.91 -30.53 6.66
CA ALA A 363 -7.35 -31.33 7.77
C ALA A 363 -7.72 -30.76 9.16
N GLY A 364 -8.23 -29.53 9.21
CA GLY A 364 -8.61 -28.83 10.43
C GLY A 364 -7.53 -27.87 10.97
N ASN A 365 -6.47 -27.60 10.23
CA ASN A 365 -5.45 -26.63 10.61
C ASN A 365 -5.97 -25.20 10.40
N ILE A 366 -5.82 -24.35 11.42
CA ILE A 366 -6.42 -23.01 11.45
C ILE A 366 -5.32 -21.94 11.48
N THR A 367 -5.47 -20.93 10.64
CA THR A 367 -4.70 -19.68 10.72
C THR A 367 -5.62 -18.50 11.03
N THR A 368 -5.11 -17.57 11.85
CA THR A 368 -5.75 -16.28 12.13
C THR A 368 -4.81 -15.17 11.67
N SER A 369 -5.35 -14.17 10.97
CA SER A 369 -4.60 -13.00 10.53
C SER A 369 -4.23 -12.06 11.68
N GLY A 370 -3.43 -11.03 11.38
CA GLY A 370 -3.39 -9.83 12.20
C GLY A 370 -4.74 -9.08 12.19
N GLU A 371 -4.85 -8.05 13.03
CA GLU A 371 -6.00 -7.15 13.03
C GLU A 371 -5.83 -6.07 11.97
N TYR A 372 -6.89 -5.85 11.20
CA TYR A 372 -6.98 -4.84 10.16
C TYR A 372 -8.16 -3.93 10.44
N PHE A 373 -8.22 -2.81 9.73
CA PHE A 373 -9.35 -1.89 9.80
C PHE A 373 -9.67 -1.30 8.44
N PHE A 374 -10.90 -0.83 8.29
CA PHE A 374 -11.35 0.01 7.18
C PHE A 374 -12.37 1.02 7.71
N THR A 375 -12.58 2.10 6.96
CA THR A 375 -13.63 3.08 7.25
C THR A 375 -14.62 3.07 6.10
N THR A 376 -15.91 2.95 6.41
CA THR A 376 -16.98 3.06 5.42
C THR A 376 -17.00 4.47 4.82
N LYS A 377 -17.51 4.58 3.59
CA LYS A 377 -17.58 5.87 2.89
C LYS A 377 -18.60 6.79 3.57
N THR A 378 -18.41 8.09 3.36
CA THR A 378 -19.40 9.12 3.71
C THR A 378 -20.67 8.90 2.91
N GLU A 379 -21.83 9.27 3.47
CA GLU A 379 -23.06 9.32 2.68
C GLU A 379 -22.94 10.39 1.60
N ALA A 380 -23.66 10.21 0.50
CA ALA A 380 -23.76 11.27 -0.50
C ALA A 380 -24.58 12.42 0.08
N ASP A 381 -24.07 13.64 -0.06
CA ASP A 381 -24.84 14.82 0.28
C ASP A 381 -25.98 15.01 -0.74
N ILE A 382 -27.21 15.03 -0.23
CA ILE A 382 -28.44 15.22 -1.01
C ILE A 382 -29.23 16.44 -0.55
N THR A 383 -28.71 17.19 0.42
CA THR A 383 -29.35 18.38 0.95
C THR A 383 -28.91 19.58 0.15
N ALA A 384 -29.87 20.38 -0.34
CA ALA A 384 -29.57 21.60 -1.04
C ALA A 384 -29.30 22.75 -0.04
N PRO A 385 -28.48 23.75 -0.42
CA PRO A 385 -28.15 24.86 0.47
C PRO A 385 -29.40 25.66 0.84
N GLU A 386 -29.60 25.96 2.12
CA GLU A 386 -30.68 26.84 2.56
C GLU A 386 -30.26 28.30 2.42
N ILE A 387 -30.99 29.09 1.63
CA ILE A 387 -30.70 30.52 1.39
C ILE A 387 -31.44 31.39 2.43
N THR A 388 -30.70 32.27 3.10
CA THR A 388 -31.21 33.24 4.09
C THR A 388 -30.63 34.65 3.90
N ASP A 389 -31.16 35.62 4.64
CA ASP A 389 -30.65 37.00 4.72
C ASP A 389 -30.43 37.72 3.37
N ILE A 390 -31.37 37.55 2.43
CA ILE A 390 -31.33 38.22 1.14
C ILE A 390 -31.55 39.73 1.33
N ILE A 391 -30.54 40.54 0.96
CA ILE A 391 -30.55 42.00 1.09
C ILE A 391 -30.08 42.60 -0.24
N ALA A 392 -30.82 43.59 -0.75
CA ALA A 392 -30.41 44.41 -1.89
C ALA A 392 -30.11 45.84 -1.44
N SER A 393 -28.89 46.32 -1.71
CA SER A 393 -28.46 47.70 -1.47
C SER A 393 -28.31 48.41 -2.81
N THR A 394 -28.99 49.54 -3.01
CA THR A 394 -29.11 50.18 -4.33
C THR A 394 -28.49 51.57 -4.38
N THR A 395 -28.05 51.93 -5.58
CA THR A 395 -27.71 53.31 -6.00
C THR A 395 -28.54 53.63 -7.27
N PRO A 396 -28.38 54.79 -7.93
CA PRO A 396 -29.14 55.11 -9.13
C PRO A 396 -28.85 54.16 -10.30
N GLU A 397 -27.61 53.65 -10.41
CA GLU A 397 -27.16 52.86 -11.58
C GLU A 397 -26.62 51.47 -11.20
N THR A 398 -26.58 51.13 -9.92
CA THR A 398 -26.04 49.85 -9.42
C THR A 398 -26.87 49.27 -8.29
N ALA A 399 -26.73 47.96 -8.09
CA ALA A 399 -27.24 47.27 -6.90
C ALA A 399 -26.21 46.22 -6.43
N THR A 400 -26.06 46.04 -5.13
CA THR A 400 -25.32 44.91 -4.55
C THR A 400 -26.32 44.04 -3.80
N VAL A 401 -26.41 42.78 -4.19
CA VAL A 401 -27.27 41.79 -3.55
C VAL A 401 -26.40 40.82 -2.76
N THR A 402 -26.72 40.67 -1.48
CA THR A 402 -26.04 39.77 -0.56
C THR A 402 -27.02 38.77 0.02
N TRP A 403 -26.55 37.56 0.30
CA TRP A 403 -27.31 36.53 1.00
C TRP A 403 -26.34 35.58 1.71
N THR A 404 -26.88 34.72 2.57
CA THR A 404 -26.15 33.67 3.27
C THR A 404 -26.70 32.30 2.91
N THR A 405 -25.86 31.28 3.05
CA THR A 405 -26.27 29.87 3.01
C THR A 405 -25.79 29.13 4.26
N ASN A 406 -26.52 28.09 4.65
CA ASN A 406 -26.15 27.21 5.76
C ASN A 406 -24.93 26.30 5.46
N GLU A 407 -24.53 26.19 4.19
CA GLU A 407 -23.39 25.42 3.70
C GLU A 407 -22.67 26.14 2.55
N THR A 408 -21.46 25.72 2.20
CA THR A 408 -20.70 26.39 1.13
C THR A 408 -21.31 26.14 -0.25
N ALA A 409 -21.66 27.20 -0.97
CA ALA A 409 -22.28 27.12 -2.28
C ALA A 409 -21.74 28.17 -3.26
N THR A 410 -22.04 28.01 -4.55
CA THR A 410 -21.80 29.03 -5.57
C THR A 410 -22.79 30.19 -5.44
N SER A 411 -22.49 31.31 -6.10
CA SER A 411 -23.37 32.48 -6.15
C SER A 411 -23.88 32.70 -7.57
N LYS A 412 -25.19 32.69 -7.78
CA LYS A 412 -25.80 33.13 -9.05
C LYS A 412 -26.97 34.04 -8.77
N LEU A 413 -27.08 35.12 -9.54
CA LEU A 413 -28.18 36.06 -9.46
C LEU A 413 -28.75 36.26 -10.86
N ILE A 414 -30.07 36.16 -10.96
CA ILE A 414 -30.83 36.48 -12.17
C ILE A 414 -31.78 37.64 -11.89
N TYR A 415 -31.94 38.55 -12.83
CA TYR A 415 -32.77 39.75 -12.64
C TYR A 415 -33.38 40.29 -13.93
N SER A 416 -34.51 40.99 -13.81
CA SER A 416 -35.20 41.64 -14.92
C SER A 416 -36.03 42.83 -14.44
N VAL A 417 -36.50 43.66 -15.37
CA VAL A 417 -37.48 44.74 -15.11
C VAL A 417 -38.92 44.25 -15.15
N GLU A 418 -39.15 43.01 -15.58
CA GLU A 418 -40.42 42.31 -15.49
C GLU A 418 -40.33 41.18 -14.46
N PRO A 419 -41.44 40.78 -13.82
CA PRO A 419 -41.46 39.60 -12.96
C PRO A 419 -40.90 38.37 -13.68
N LEU A 420 -39.99 37.63 -13.04
CA LEU A 420 -39.19 36.57 -13.66
C LEU A 420 -40.05 35.37 -14.10
N ASN A 421 -41.23 35.20 -13.53
CA ASN A 421 -42.20 34.18 -13.96
C ASN A 421 -42.89 34.50 -15.29
N THR A 422 -42.90 35.77 -15.71
CA THR A 422 -43.54 36.25 -16.95
C THR A 422 -42.54 36.80 -17.96
N ALA A 423 -41.33 37.12 -17.51
CA ALA A 423 -40.26 37.64 -18.35
C ALA A 423 -39.87 36.65 -19.45
N SER A 424 -39.67 37.14 -20.66
CA SER A 424 -39.01 36.36 -21.72
C SER A 424 -37.56 36.06 -21.33
N SER A 425 -37.04 34.87 -21.63
CA SER A 425 -35.64 34.52 -21.33
C SER A 425 -34.63 35.50 -21.93
N SER A 426 -34.98 36.24 -22.99
CA SER A 426 -34.12 37.24 -23.64
C SER A 426 -34.00 38.57 -22.87
N ILE A 427 -34.79 38.79 -21.82
CA ILE A 427 -34.76 40.02 -20.99
C ILE A 427 -34.31 39.75 -19.55
N VAL A 428 -33.93 38.51 -19.25
CA VAL A 428 -33.36 38.13 -17.95
C VAL A 428 -31.85 38.25 -18.06
N ASN A 429 -31.27 39.10 -17.23
CA ASN A 429 -29.82 39.22 -17.08
C ASN A 429 -29.34 38.32 -15.95
N GLU A 430 -28.08 37.90 -16.01
CA GLU A 430 -27.47 37.06 -14.98
C GLU A 430 -26.05 37.51 -14.63
N THR A 431 -25.65 37.23 -13.39
CA THR A 431 -24.28 37.37 -12.91
C THR A 431 -23.99 36.24 -11.94
N GLU A 432 -22.77 35.72 -11.93
CA GLU A 432 -22.42 34.55 -11.14
C GLU A 432 -20.96 34.54 -10.68
N SER A 433 -20.71 33.73 -9.65
CA SER A 433 -19.40 33.42 -9.10
C SER A 433 -19.38 31.95 -8.71
N VAL A 434 -18.36 31.21 -9.17
CA VAL A 434 -18.17 29.78 -8.92
C VAL A 434 -17.45 29.49 -7.59
N SER A 435 -17.00 30.52 -6.88
CA SER A 435 -16.37 30.35 -5.55
C SER A 435 -17.38 29.81 -4.55
N LEU A 436 -17.02 28.75 -3.84
CA LEU A 436 -17.84 28.17 -2.77
C LEU A 436 -17.66 28.98 -1.48
N THR A 437 -18.71 29.68 -1.06
CA THR A 437 -18.75 30.48 0.18
C THR A 437 -20.08 30.31 0.91
N THR A 438 -20.17 30.75 2.16
CA THR A 438 -21.43 30.84 2.93
C THR A 438 -21.97 32.27 3.03
N SER A 439 -21.14 33.26 2.71
CA SER A 439 -21.53 34.65 2.53
C SER A 439 -21.38 35.02 1.06
N HIS A 440 -22.48 35.43 0.43
CA HIS A 440 -22.53 35.73 -0.99
C HIS A 440 -22.72 37.23 -1.21
N SER A 441 -22.10 37.76 -2.27
CA SER A 441 -22.25 39.15 -2.67
C SER A 441 -22.02 39.26 -4.17
N LEU A 442 -23.04 39.72 -4.90
CA LEU A 442 -22.95 40.01 -6.32
C LEU A 442 -23.37 41.46 -6.58
N SER A 443 -22.58 42.15 -7.38
CA SER A 443 -22.85 43.53 -7.80
C SER A 443 -23.37 43.56 -9.23
N ILE A 444 -24.41 44.36 -9.43
CA ILE A 444 -25.10 44.62 -10.69
C ILE A 444 -24.83 46.07 -11.08
N THR A 445 -24.51 46.32 -12.34
CA THR A 445 -24.23 47.67 -12.88
C THR A 445 -25.06 47.95 -14.12
N GLY A 446 -25.14 49.23 -14.51
CA GLY A 446 -25.87 49.64 -15.71
C GLY A 446 -27.39 49.63 -15.55
N LEU A 447 -27.87 49.80 -14.31
CA LEU A 447 -29.30 49.91 -14.02
C LEU A 447 -29.80 51.32 -14.37
N SER A 448 -31.10 51.43 -14.66
CA SER A 448 -31.76 52.73 -14.81
C SER A 448 -32.21 53.23 -13.44
N ALA A 449 -32.06 54.54 -13.16
CA ALA A 449 -32.54 55.17 -11.92
C ALA A 449 -34.07 55.07 -11.82
N LEU A 450 -34.60 55.10 -10.59
CA LEU A 450 -36.05 55.02 -10.30
C LEU A 450 -36.77 53.84 -10.98
N THR A 451 -36.07 52.72 -11.18
CA THR A 451 -36.60 51.54 -11.88
C THR A 451 -36.68 50.35 -10.93
N GLU A 452 -37.82 49.65 -10.92
CA GLU A 452 -38.00 48.42 -10.17
C GLU A 452 -37.40 47.23 -10.93
N TYR A 453 -36.67 46.38 -10.21
CA TYR A 453 -36.09 45.15 -10.71
C TYR A 453 -36.54 43.97 -9.85
N PHE A 454 -36.91 42.88 -10.52
CA PHE A 454 -37.23 41.58 -9.92
C PHE A 454 -36.00 40.68 -10.03
N PHE A 455 -35.65 39.98 -8.96
CA PHE A 455 -34.48 39.13 -8.92
C PHE A 455 -34.70 37.84 -8.12
N LYS A 456 -33.86 36.85 -8.42
CA LYS A 456 -33.69 35.63 -7.62
C LYS A 456 -32.22 35.31 -7.48
N VAL A 457 -31.88 34.65 -6.39
CA VAL A 457 -30.55 34.10 -6.17
C VAL A 457 -30.61 32.58 -6.21
N ILE A 458 -29.60 31.97 -6.81
CA ILE A 458 -29.43 30.53 -6.93
C ILE A 458 -28.07 30.17 -6.34
N SER A 459 -28.07 29.16 -5.48
CA SER A 459 -26.86 28.63 -4.87
C SER A 459 -26.80 27.12 -5.12
N VAL A 460 -25.61 26.65 -5.48
CA VAL A 460 -25.32 25.24 -5.77
C VAL A 460 -24.15 24.81 -4.90
N ASP A 461 -24.32 23.76 -4.10
CA ASP A 461 -23.26 23.23 -3.24
C ASP A 461 -22.19 22.47 -4.06
N ALA A 462 -21.21 21.88 -3.37
CA ALA A 462 -20.18 21.05 -4.00
C ALA A 462 -20.69 19.69 -4.53
N ALA A 463 -21.82 19.20 -4.02
CA ALA A 463 -22.47 17.96 -4.43
C ALA A 463 -23.46 18.16 -5.62
N ASN A 464 -23.61 19.40 -6.10
CA ASN A 464 -24.55 19.87 -7.12
C ASN A 464 -26.02 19.87 -6.68
N ASN A 465 -26.32 19.89 -5.38
CA ASN A 465 -27.66 20.21 -4.91
C ASN A 465 -27.87 21.73 -5.04
N SER A 466 -29.05 22.14 -5.51
CA SER A 466 -29.33 23.54 -5.85
C SER A 466 -30.59 24.04 -5.18
N THR A 467 -30.51 25.27 -4.67
CA THR A 467 -31.65 26.01 -4.15
C THR A 467 -31.77 27.34 -4.89
N GLU A 468 -33.01 27.73 -5.18
CA GLU A 468 -33.38 29.03 -5.72
C GLU A 468 -34.26 29.75 -4.69
N SER A 469 -34.02 31.05 -4.50
CA SER A 469 -34.84 31.87 -3.62
C SER A 469 -36.23 32.11 -4.19
N ALA A 470 -37.17 32.52 -3.31
CA ALA A 470 -38.35 33.22 -3.78
C ALA A 470 -37.96 34.48 -4.60
N GLU A 471 -38.86 34.93 -5.47
CA GLU A 471 -38.67 36.20 -6.18
C GLU A 471 -38.69 37.35 -5.17
N ASN A 472 -37.69 38.22 -5.30
CA ASN A 472 -37.58 39.45 -4.54
C ASN A 472 -37.55 40.63 -5.53
N SER A 473 -37.79 41.85 -5.04
CA SER A 473 -37.61 43.06 -5.85
C SER A 473 -36.85 44.15 -5.08
N PHE A 474 -36.26 45.06 -5.84
CA PHE A 474 -35.70 46.31 -5.33
C PHE A 474 -35.97 47.44 -6.33
N THR A 475 -35.86 48.69 -5.86
CA THR A 475 -35.93 49.88 -6.73
C THR A 475 -34.64 50.68 -6.61
N THR A 476 -34.09 51.10 -7.75
CA THR A 476 -32.93 52.02 -7.78
C THR A 476 -33.31 53.41 -7.27
N THR A 477 -32.36 54.11 -6.67
CA THR A 477 -32.60 55.44 -6.10
C THR A 477 -32.62 56.54 -7.17
N GLU A 478 -33.01 57.75 -6.77
CA GLU A 478 -32.93 58.98 -7.60
C GLU A 478 -31.50 59.38 -7.96
#